data_AF-A0A0D0C5J6-F1
#
_entry.id   AF-A0A0D0C5J6-F1
#
_cell.length_a   1.000
_cell.length_b   1.000
_cell.length_c   1.000
_cell.angle_alpha   90.00
_cell.angle_beta   90.00
_cell.angle_gamma   90.00
#
_symmetry.space_group_name_H-M   'P 1'
#
loop_
_entity.id
_entity.type
_entity.pdbx_description
1 polymer ?
#
loop_
_entity_poly.entity_id
_entity_poly.type
_entity_poly.pdbx_seq_one_letter_code
_entity_poly.pdbx_strand_id
1 'polypeptide(L)'
;MHSSAAGFEDAPEQRVPVDLAIQGTIPSWLAGVLYRTGPGTYHIPSSTNPSQSIDIQHWFDGLGMNHRFEIHPGSQRVSYSSRKSCEDFESDISKQGKIPMVSFGQQPDICQSIFRKFFTTFQQLASPIQPNDSPSGVNVSVTLSPDMPGWDKIIEGLPSEVKLHDHSGPRYLVAKTDADMLQLLDPLSLEPLASATYKTLDSRLDGQLSAAHSCRDKETDEFYNFSCKLGGRFPTYKVFRINGNGAVDIIAQIKDAPPSYLHSFAMTSKYVILAIWQAHIAGYGLSILYNQNIAQSIEKWKPNVDSLFYVIDKKNGGVIAKYKTPPFFCFHQINAYDDPGKDDIIIDMSVYKDHSVINSLYLDKLRTLSLENPTPIGRPRRFRLASVTTSPSRGKTARDAQVEFTLSPSESIELPTINPSNYHQPYRYAYGVNKSFSPGLEHTFADRIIKLDMQDAEGGGHKFWGVPGYTPSEPVFVPRPDGKAEDDGVVLSVVLDGNQGKSMLIILDAQNMEECARAEMKTVSPINFHGVWSQKRRSSAL
;
A
#
# COMPACT_ATOMS: atom_id res chain seq x y z
N MET A 1 13.96 17.24 21.96
CA MET A 1 13.41 15.88 21.96
C MET A 1 12.86 15.64 20.57
N HIS A 2 13.45 14.65 19.90
CA HIS A 2 13.41 14.45 18.45
C HIS A 2 12.18 13.61 18.12
N SER A 3 11.24 14.19 17.37
CA SER A 3 9.93 13.56 17.15
C SER A 3 9.72 13.27 15.67
N SER A 4 9.31 12.04 15.37
CA SER A 4 8.74 11.65 14.08
C SER A 4 7.43 12.37 13.76
N ALA A 5 6.87 13.14 14.71
CA ALA A 5 5.69 14.00 14.50
C ALA A 5 5.79 14.84 13.24
N ALA A 6 6.97 15.39 12.91
CA ALA A 6 7.16 16.18 11.70
C ALA A 6 6.78 15.43 10.41
N GLY A 7 6.95 14.10 10.38
CA GLY A 7 6.53 13.25 9.27
C GLY A 7 5.03 13.01 9.18
N PHE A 8 4.28 13.44 10.20
CA PHE A 8 2.83 13.34 10.32
C PHE A 8 2.15 14.72 10.39
N GLU A 9 2.84 15.77 9.95
CA GLU A 9 2.30 17.12 9.76
C GLU A 9 2.11 17.43 8.27
N ASP A 10 1.43 18.54 7.98
CA ASP A 10 1.27 19.04 6.62
C ASP A 10 2.63 19.28 5.97
N ALA A 11 2.81 18.78 4.76
CA ALA A 11 4.01 19.00 3.98
C ALA A 11 3.75 19.96 2.82
N PRO A 12 4.74 20.83 2.51
CA PRO A 12 4.63 21.73 1.38
C PRO A 12 4.74 20.96 0.06
N GLU A 13 3.99 21.45 -0.93
CA GLU A 13 4.07 20.98 -2.30
C GLU A 13 5.25 21.62 -3.05
N GLN A 14 5.93 20.84 -3.90
CA GLN A 14 7.03 21.29 -4.75
C GLN A 14 6.72 21.01 -6.22
N ARG A 15 5.82 21.82 -6.83
CA ARG A 15 5.38 21.61 -8.23
C ARG A 15 6.52 21.73 -9.24
N VAL A 16 7.40 22.71 -9.05
CA VAL A 16 8.53 22.95 -9.94
C VAL A 16 9.69 22.04 -9.52
N PRO A 17 10.24 21.20 -10.41
CA PRO A 17 11.36 20.35 -10.07
C PRO A 17 12.58 21.14 -9.56
N VAL A 18 13.17 20.66 -8.46
CA VAL A 18 14.40 21.22 -7.88
C VAL A 18 15.49 20.18 -7.81
N ASP A 19 16.74 20.57 -8.03
CA ASP A 19 17.88 19.67 -7.85
C ASP A 19 18.29 19.59 -6.39
N LEU A 20 18.52 18.36 -5.92
CA LEU A 20 18.91 18.06 -4.56
C LEU A 20 20.43 18.07 -4.41
N ALA A 21 20.91 18.46 -3.23
CA ALA A 21 22.34 18.39 -2.91
C ALA A 21 22.73 16.93 -2.60
N ILE A 22 23.80 16.44 -3.22
CA ILE A 22 24.17 15.02 -3.11
C ILE A 22 25.43 14.88 -2.27
N GLN A 23 25.42 13.88 -1.40
CA GLN A 23 26.59 13.39 -0.68
C GLN A 23 26.83 11.92 -1.05
N GLY A 24 28.10 11.48 -1.08
CA GLY A 24 28.48 10.16 -1.57
C GLY A 24 28.47 10.05 -3.10
N THR A 25 28.45 8.83 -3.61
CA THR A 25 28.49 8.55 -5.06
C THR A 25 27.32 7.67 -5.48
N ILE A 26 26.46 8.20 -6.34
CA ILE A 26 25.36 7.45 -6.95
C ILE A 26 25.96 6.45 -7.96
N PRO A 27 25.58 5.17 -7.91
CA PRO A 27 26.04 4.20 -8.90
C PRO A 27 25.69 4.65 -10.33
N SER A 28 26.68 4.66 -11.23
CA SER A 28 26.55 5.24 -12.58
C SER A 28 25.46 4.61 -13.47
N TRP A 29 25.07 3.36 -13.16
CA TRP A 29 24.00 2.65 -13.84
C TRP A 29 22.60 3.02 -13.35
N LEU A 30 22.49 3.64 -12.18
CA LEU A 30 21.22 3.96 -11.55
C LEU A 30 20.62 5.22 -12.19
N ALA A 31 19.66 5.01 -13.09
CA ALA A 31 18.94 6.08 -13.75
C ALA A 31 17.47 5.71 -13.95
N GLY A 32 16.57 6.60 -13.53
CA GLY A 32 15.15 6.31 -13.49
C GLY A 32 14.41 7.26 -12.56
N VAL A 33 13.19 6.91 -12.23
CA VAL A 33 12.32 7.73 -11.40
C VAL A 33 11.74 6.88 -10.28
N LEU A 34 11.92 7.32 -9.05
CA LEU A 34 11.19 6.81 -7.89
C LEU A 34 9.95 7.67 -7.69
N TYR A 35 8.79 7.04 -7.79
CA TYR A 35 7.52 7.65 -7.40
C TYR A 35 7.16 7.20 -5.97
N ARG A 36 6.65 8.10 -5.16
CA ARG A 36 6.09 7.81 -3.83
C ARG A 36 4.69 8.41 -3.74
N THR A 37 3.78 7.74 -3.04
CA THR A 37 2.45 8.25 -2.71
C THR A 37 2.14 8.04 -1.24
N GLY A 38 1.34 8.92 -0.66
CA GLY A 38 0.89 8.83 0.71
C GLY A 38 0.20 10.11 1.16
N PRO A 39 -0.12 10.21 2.45
CA PRO A 39 -0.75 11.38 3.03
C PRO A 39 0.26 12.51 3.19
N GLY A 40 -0.13 13.72 2.80
CA GLY A 40 0.68 14.93 2.91
C GLY A 40 -0.05 16.14 3.49
N THR A 41 -1.34 16.03 3.76
CA THR A 41 -2.14 17.09 4.40
C THR A 41 -3.13 16.47 5.39
N TYR A 42 -3.17 17.05 6.59
CA TYR A 42 -3.92 16.59 7.76
C TYR A 42 -4.73 17.70 8.41
N HIS A 43 -4.39 18.96 8.19
CA HIS A 43 -5.14 20.11 8.69
C HIS A 43 -5.81 20.87 7.55
N ILE A 44 -7.13 21.00 7.59
CA ILE A 44 -7.91 21.61 6.50
C ILE A 44 -8.72 22.78 7.05
N PRO A 45 -8.29 24.04 6.81
CA PRO A 45 -9.04 25.21 7.25
C PRO A 45 -10.42 25.30 6.58
N SER A 46 -11.44 25.73 7.33
CA SER A 46 -12.77 25.97 6.77
C SER A 46 -12.81 27.26 5.94
N SER A 47 -13.39 27.17 4.75
CA SER A 47 -13.61 28.33 3.87
C SER A 47 -14.87 29.13 4.26
N THR A 48 -15.75 28.55 5.08
CA THR A 48 -17.01 29.18 5.52
C THR A 48 -16.92 29.76 6.92
N ASN A 49 -15.99 29.28 7.75
CA ASN A 49 -15.73 29.81 9.09
C ASN A 49 -14.23 29.78 9.41
N PRO A 50 -13.53 30.94 9.38
CA PRO A 50 -12.08 31.01 9.63
C PRO A 50 -11.64 30.53 11.02
N SER A 51 -12.55 30.41 11.99
CA SER A 51 -12.25 29.88 13.33
C SER A 51 -12.38 28.36 13.43
N GLN A 52 -12.67 27.67 12.32
CA GLN A 52 -12.87 26.22 12.28
C GLN A 52 -11.91 25.57 11.28
N SER A 53 -11.51 24.36 11.60
CA SER A 53 -10.72 23.47 10.75
C SER A 53 -11.20 22.05 10.92
N ILE A 54 -10.93 21.22 9.92
CA ILE A 54 -11.06 19.77 10.02
C ILE A 54 -9.65 19.23 10.24
N ASP A 55 -9.45 18.63 11.41
CA ASP A 55 -8.25 17.86 11.69
C ASP A 55 -8.50 16.39 11.36
N ILE A 56 -7.70 15.87 10.43
CA ILE A 56 -7.64 14.44 10.14
C ILE A 56 -7.12 13.72 11.39
N GLN A 57 -7.76 12.61 11.75
CA GLN A 57 -7.44 11.90 13.00
C GLN A 57 -6.64 10.62 12.78
N HIS A 58 -6.77 9.99 11.61
CA HIS A 58 -6.11 8.74 11.29
C HIS A 58 -5.09 8.94 10.16
N TRP A 59 -3.92 8.31 10.24
CA TRP A 59 -2.87 8.45 9.22
C TRP A 59 -3.36 8.10 7.81
N PHE A 60 -4.17 7.04 7.70
CA PHE A 60 -4.77 6.59 6.43
C PHE A 60 -5.86 7.52 5.86
N ASP A 61 -6.32 8.51 6.62
CA ASP A 61 -7.28 9.52 6.15
C ASP A 61 -6.60 10.80 5.64
N GLY A 62 -5.27 10.90 5.76
CA GLY A 62 -4.53 12.06 5.28
C GLY A 62 -4.71 12.24 3.77
N LEU A 63 -4.77 13.49 3.34
CA LEU A 63 -5.00 13.85 1.95
C LEU A 63 -3.74 13.59 1.11
N GLY A 64 -3.94 12.99 -0.06
CA GLY A 64 -2.87 12.45 -0.90
C GLY A 64 -1.90 13.49 -1.45
N MET A 65 -0.61 13.16 -1.37
CA MET A 65 0.47 13.83 -2.08
C MET A 65 1.39 12.80 -2.74
N ASN A 66 1.67 13.03 -4.02
CA ASN A 66 2.60 12.25 -4.82
C ASN A 66 3.96 12.94 -4.87
N HIS A 67 5.02 12.15 -4.91
CA HIS A 67 6.41 12.63 -5.00
C HIS A 67 7.14 11.93 -6.12
N ARG A 68 8.07 12.65 -6.75
CA ARG A 68 8.87 12.20 -7.87
C ARG A 68 10.33 12.54 -7.62
N PHE A 69 11.17 11.52 -7.55
CA PHE A 69 12.63 11.65 -7.48
C PHE A 69 13.23 11.08 -8.76
N GLU A 70 13.74 11.93 -9.64
CA GLU A 70 14.38 11.53 -10.88
C GLU A 70 15.91 11.49 -10.71
N ILE A 71 16.48 10.31 -10.87
CA ILE A 71 17.93 10.10 -10.90
C ILE A 71 18.37 10.13 -12.37
N HIS A 72 19.19 11.12 -12.73
CA HIS A 72 19.55 11.39 -14.12
C HIS A 72 20.73 10.52 -14.58
N PRO A 73 20.72 10.00 -15.84
CA PRO A 73 21.78 9.13 -16.36
C PRO A 73 23.19 9.72 -16.23
N GLY A 74 24.13 8.90 -15.76
CA GLY A 74 25.56 9.26 -15.71
C GLY A 74 25.88 10.46 -14.83
N SER A 75 24.97 10.90 -13.97
CA SER A 75 25.11 12.16 -13.25
C SER A 75 24.89 12.00 -11.75
N GLN A 76 25.70 12.71 -10.98
CA GLN A 76 25.45 13.08 -9.58
C GLN A 76 24.35 14.15 -9.55
N ARG A 77 23.15 13.82 -10.04
CA ARG A 77 22.00 14.74 -10.07
C ARG A 77 20.71 13.99 -9.78
N VAL A 78 19.97 14.49 -8.80
CA VAL A 78 18.63 14.04 -8.46
C VAL A 78 17.70 15.25 -8.48
N SER A 79 16.63 15.19 -9.27
CA SER A 79 15.58 16.22 -9.27
C SER A 79 14.36 15.74 -8.50
N TYR A 80 13.76 16.62 -7.70
CA TYR A 80 12.60 16.36 -6.88
C TYR A 80 11.42 17.28 -7.22
N SER A 81 10.23 16.71 -7.31
CA SER A 81 8.96 17.44 -7.30
C SER A 81 7.89 16.66 -6.52
N SER A 82 6.84 17.35 -6.09
CA SER A 82 5.66 16.76 -5.47
C SER A 82 4.38 17.50 -5.89
N ARG A 83 3.25 16.79 -5.83
CA ARG A 83 1.92 17.35 -6.12
C ARG A 83 0.84 16.71 -5.27
N LYS A 84 -0.05 17.52 -4.68
CA LYS A 84 -1.29 17.08 -4.05
C LYS A 84 -2.19 16.41 -5.11
N SER A 85 -2.87 15.34 -4.73
CA SER A 85 -3.70 14.58 -5.67
C SER A 85 -5.21 14.80 -5.50
N CYS A 86 -5.63 15.54 -4.48
CA CYS A 86 -7.04 15.65 -4.10
C CYS A 86 -7.46 17.07 -3.72
N GLU A 87 -7.05 18.09 -4.48
CA GLU A 87 -7.31 19.51 -4.19
C GLU A 87 -8.82 19.85 -4.17
N ASP A 88 -9.61 19.30 -5.09
CA ASP A 88 -11.06 19.53 -5.10
C ASP A 88 -11.74 18.83 -3.91
N PHE A 89 -11.28 17.63 -3.53
CA PHE A 89 -11.74 16.96 -2.33
C PHE A 89 -11.40 17.74 -1.05
N GLU A 90 -10.19 18.30 -0.97
CA GLU A 90 -9.77 19.22 0.11
C GLU A 90 -10.69 20.46 0.16
N SER A 91 -11.00 21.04 -1.00
CA SER A 91 -11.94 22.16 -1.12
C SER A 91 -13.33 21.80 -0.62
N ASP A 92 -13.83 20.60 -0.94
CA ASP A 92 -15.14 20.14 -0.49
C ASP A 92 -15.17 19.93 1.03
N ILE A 93 -14.10 19.38 1.63
CA ILE A 93 -13.97 19.30 3.09
C ILE A 93 -13.99 20.70 3.71
N SER A 94 -13.16 21.60 3.17
CA SER A 94 -13.06 22.99 3.63
C SER A 94 -14.41 23.73 3.59
N LYS A 95 -15.23 23.48 2.56
CA LYS A 95 -16.58 24.08 2.44
C LYS A 95 -17.59 23.44 3.38
N GLN A 96 -17.57 22.11 3.50
CA GLN A 96 -18.58 21.35 4.24
C GLN A 96 -18.32 21.24 5.74
N GLY A 97 -17.09 21.51 6.20
CA GLY A 97 -16.72 21.37 7.61
C GLY A 97 -16.57 19.91 8.07
N LYS A 98 -16.53 18.95 7.14
CA LYS A 98 -16.43 17.51 7.42
C LYS A 98 -15.94 16.72 6.20
N ILE A 99 -15.46 15.50 6.42
CA ILE A 99 -15.17 14.54 5.33
C ILE A 99 -16.49 14.08 4.69
N PRO A 100 -16.70 14.27 3.38
CA PRO A 100 -18.00 14.03 2.74
C PRO A 100 -18.22 12.56 2.31
N MET A 101 -17.39 11.62 2.74
CA MET A 101 -17.48 10.20 2.40
C MET A 101 -17.05 9.32 3.56
N VAL A 102 -17.27 8.01 3.44
CA VAL A 102 -16.74 7.03 4.41
C VAL A 102 -15.23 7.14 4.42
N SER A 103 -14.66 7.38 5.60
CA SER A 103 -13.21 7.44 5.77
C SER A 103 -12.67 6.11 6.34
N PHE A 104 -11.36 6.01 6.52
CA PHE A 104 -10.75 4.90 7.23
C PHE A 104 -10.98 4.98 8.75
N GLY A 105 -10.69 6.11 9.41
CA GLY A 105 -10.68 6.21 10.88
C GLY A 105 -11.18 7.53 11.49
N GLN A 106 -11.68 8.47 10.69
CA GLN A 106 -12.22 9.75 11.18
C GLN A 106 -13.40 9.50 12.12
N GLN A 107 -13.27 9.96 13.35
CA GLN A 107 -14.33 9.83 14.35
C GLN A 107 -15.42 10.88 14.05
N PRO A 108 -16.70 10.49 14.05
CA PRO A 108 -17.79 11.43 13.89
C PRO A 108 -17.89 12.35 15.12
N ASP A 109 -18.20 13.63 14.89
CA ASP A 109 -18.42 14.61 15.97
C ASP A 109 -19.44 14.09 17.00
N ILE A 110 -19.00 13.99 18.25
CA ILE A 110 -19.76 13.40 19.37
C ILE A 110 -21.05 14.21 19.66
N CYS A 111 -21.10 15.48 19.25
CA CYS A 111 -22.27 16.36 19.40
C CYS A 111 -23.44 16.02 18.48
N GLN A 112 -23.31 15.04 17.57
CA GLN A 112 -24.44 14.59 16.76
C GLN A 112 -25.31 13.57 17.53
N SER A 113 -26.59 13.90 17.72
CA SER A 113 -27.55 13.00 18.38
C SER A 113 -27.72 11.68 17.61
N ILE A 114 -28.02 10.60 18.35
CA ILE A 114 -28.30 9.25 17.80
C ILE A 114 -29.36 9.30 16.68
N PHE A 115 -30.37 10.17 16.83
CA PHE A 115 -31.44 10.37 15.85
C PHE A 115 -30.92 10.99 14.54
N ARG A 116 -29.98 11.94 14.62
CA ARG A 116 -29.36 12.55 13.44
C ARG A 116 -28.50 11.53 12.70
N LYS A 117 -27.74 10.69 13.42
CA LYS A 117 -26.97 9.57 12.84
C LYS A 117 -27.87 8.58 12.10
N PHE A 118 -28.99 8.19 12.71
CA PHE A 118 -29.97 7.28 12.08
C PHE A 118 -30.55 7.87 10.79
N PHE A 119 -30.92 9.16 10.79
CA PHE A 119 -31.48 9.83 9.61
C PHE A 119 -30.44 10.01 8.49
N THR A 120 -29.19 10.32 8.83
CA THR A 120 -28.10 10.41 7.84
C THR A 120 -27.75 9.06 7.22
N THR A 121 -27.75 7.98 8.01
CA THR A 121 -27.56 6.62 7.49
C THR A 121 -28.70 6.23 6.54
N PHE A 122 -29.94 6.60 6.86
CA PHE A 122 -31.10 6.36 5.99
C PHE A 122 -31.04 7.18 4.69
N GLN A 123 -30.62 8.44 4.74
CA GLN A 123 -30.40 9.27 3.54
C GLN A 123 -29.26 8.74 2.66
N GLN A 124 -28.15 8.28 3.24
CA GLN A 124 -27.02 7.72 2.49
C GLN A 124 -27.37 6.37 1.85
N LEU A 125 -28.22 5.56 2.47
CA LEU A 125 -28.82 4.37 1.87
C LEU A 125 -29.74 4.72 0.69
N ALA A 126 -30.40 5.89 0.72
CA ALA A 126 -31.30 6.37 -0.32
C ALA A 126 -30.58 7.15 -1.45
N SER A 127 -29.36 7.63 -1.22
CA SER A 127 -28.54 8.34 -2.21
C SER A 127 -27.05 8.18 -1.87
N PRO A 128 -26.33 7.24 -2.52
CA PRO A 128 -24.89 7.13 -2.33
C PRO A 128 -24.23 8.40 -2.89
N ILE A 129 -23.39 9.05 -2.08
CA ILE A 129 -22.60 10.20 -2.47
C ILE A 129 -21.74 9.76 -3.67
N GLN A 130 -22.06 10.29 -4.85
CA GLN A 130 -21.24 10.12 -6.03
C GLN A 130 -19.94 10.89 -5.81
N PRO A 131 -18.77 10.34 -6.16
CA PRO A 131 -17.56 11.13 -6.29
C PRO A 131 -17.85 12.38 -7.11
N ASN A 132 -17.22 13.50 -6.75
CA ASN A 132 -17.17 14.65 -7.65
C ASN A 132 -16.53 14.19 -8.97
N ASP A 133 -17.13 14.53 -10.12
CA ASP A 133 -16.62 14.14 -11.45
C ASP A 133 -15.21 14.71 -11.74
N SER A 134 -14.70 15.58 -10.85
CA SER A 134 -13.32 16.05 -10.92
C SER A 134 -12.29 14.93 -10.74
N PRO A 135 -11.21 14.91 -11.56
CA PRO A 135 -10.03 14.06 -11.34
C PRO A 135 -9.42 14.17 -9.93
N SER A 136 -9.49 15.33 -9.28
CA SER A 136 -8.95 15.59 -7.94
C SER A 136 -10.03 15.57 -6.84
N GLY A 137 -11.25 15.14 -7.18
CA GLY A 137 -12.38 15.01 -6.26
C GLY A 137 -12.36 13.77 -5.36
N VAL A 138 -11.26 13.03 -5.36
CA VAL A 138 -11.10 11.73 -4.68
C VAL A 138 -9.78 11.70 -3.91
N ASN A 139 -9.75 11.05 -2.73
CA ASN A 139 -8.50 10.82 -1.99
C ASN A 139 -8.00 9.39 -2.25
N VAL A 140 -7.08 9.24 -3.21
CA VAL A 140 -6.51 7.94 -3.60
C VAL A 140 -4.99 8.07 -3.59
N SER A 141 -4.33 7.53 -2.57
CA SER A 141 -2.92 7.81 -2.32
C SER A 141 -2.15 6.68 -1.64
N VAL A 142 -2.63 5.43 -1.73
CA VAL A 142 -2.01 4.29 -1.03
C VAL A 142 -0.88 3.67 -1.85
N THR A 143 -1.17 3.16 -3.06
CA THR A 143 -0.15 2.58 -3.96
C THR A 143 -0.24 3.17 -5.36
N LEU A 144 0.84 3.04 -6.14
CA LEU A 144 0.91 3.44 -7.55
C LEU A 144 1.19 2.23 -8.43
N SER A 145 0.42 2.07 -9.50
CA SER A 145 0.66 1.09 -10.57
C SER A 145 0.96 1.79 -11.89
N PRO A 146 2.22 1.78 -12.36
CA PRO A 146 2.56 2.27 -13.69
C PRO A 146 1.92 1.39 -14.77
N ASP A 147 1.39 2.01 -15.83
CA ASP A 147 0.85 1.31 -17.00
C ASP A 147 -0.16 0.21 -16.63
N MET A 148 -1.05 0.47 -15.65
CA MET A 148 -2.12 -0.48 -15.30
C MET A 148 -3.08 -0.65 -16.50
N PRO A 149 -3.38 -1.88 -16.94
CA PRO A 149 -4.26 -2.11 -18.09
C PRO A 149 -5.71 -1.71 -17.78
N GLY A 150 -6.52 -1.53 -18.84
CA GLY A 150 -7.95 -1.21 -18.74
C GLY A 150 -8.30 0.28 -18.81
N TRP A 151 -7.31 1.16 -18.95
CA TRP A 151 -7.51 2.63 -18.95
C TRP A 151 -7.64 3.27 -20.32
N ASP A 152 -7.39 2.53 -21.41
CA ASP A 152 -7.31 3.12 -22.76
C ASP A 152 -8.60 3.88 -23.13
N LYS A 153 -9.79 3.33 -22.85
CA LYS A 153 -11.08 4.01 -23.10
C LYS A 153 -11.27 5.29 -22.29
N ILE A 154 -10.78 5.33 -21.05
CA ILE A 154 -10.87 6.52 -20.20
C ILE A 154 -9.92 7.58 -20.76
N ILE A 155 -8.72 7.19 -21.14
CA ILE A 155 -7.70 8.07 -21.72
C ILE A 155 -8.17 8.64 -23.08
N GLU A 156 -8.76 7.81 -23.93
CA GLU A 156 -9.36 8.24 -25.21
C GLU A 156 -10.51 9.24 -25.02
N GLY A 157 -11.21 9.18 -23.88
CA GLY A 157 -12.29 10.08 -23.52
C GLY A 157 -11.86 11.36 -22.79
N LEU A 158 -10.57 11.56 -22.53
CA LEU A 158 -10.07 12.77 -21.88
C LEU A 158 -10.30 14.01 -22.76
N PRO A 159 -10.52 15.20 -22.16
CA PRO A 159 -10.60 16.45 -22.92
C PRO A 159 -9.33 16.68 -23.75
N SER A 160 -9.47 17.29 -24.93
CA SER A 160 -8.38 17.47 -25.91
C SER A 160 -7.16 18.24 -25.41
N GLU A 161 -7.37 19.09 -24.42
CA GLU A 161 -6.39 19.90 -23.70
C GLU A 161 -5.60 19.09 -22.66
N VAL A 162 -6.16 17.98 -22.17
CA VAL A 162 -5.50 17.06 -21.26
C VAL A 162 -4.68 16.07 -22.09
N LYS A 163 -3.36 16.20 -22.02
CA LYS A 163 -2.45 15.30 -22.72
C LYS A 163 -1.48 14.68 -21.72
N LEU A 164 -1.30 13.37 -21.85
CA LEU A 164 -0.17 12.69 -21.22
C LEU A 164 1.12 13.24 -21.82
N HIS A 165 2.09 13.56 -20.97
CA HIS A 165 3.39 13.98 -21.46
C HIS A 165 4.07 12.83 -22.20
N ASP A 166 4.78 13.13 -23.28
CA ASP A 166 5.67 12.16 -23.92
C ASP A 166 7.02 12.14 -23.19
N HIS A 167 7.38 10.99 -22.64
CA HIS A 167 8.65 10.80 -21.94
C HIS A 167 9.05 9.32 -21.92
N SER A 168 10.30 9.04 -21.53
CA SER A 168 10.90 7.70 -21.53
C SER A 168 10.42 6.78 -20.39
N GLY A 169 9.34 7.11 -19.68
CA GLY A 169 8.87 6.40 -18.49
C GLY A 169 7.57 5.63 -18.76
N PRO A 170 6.75 5.37 -17.72
CA PRO A 170 5.42 4.78 -17.92
C PRO A 170 4.51 5.79 -18.62
N ARG A 171 3.50 5.32 -19.37
CA ARG A 171 2.54 6.23 -20.04
C ARG A 171 1.71 7.01 -19.03
N TYR A 172 1.37 6.38 -17.92
CA TYR A 172 0.60 6.95 -16.82
C TYR A 172 0.83 6.17 -15.53
N LEU A 173 0.44 6.77 -14.40
CA LEU A 173 0.37 6.10 -13.10
C LEU A 173 -1.10 5.97 -12.69
N VAL A 174 -1.44 4.85 -12.06
CA VAL A 174 -2.75 4.68 -11.43
C VAL A 174 -2.57 4.55 -9.93
N ALA A 175 -3.05 5.55 -9.18
CA ALA A 175 -3.14 5.49 -7.74
C ALA A 175 -4.33 4.61 -7.32
N LYS A 176 -4.14 3.87 -6.23
CA LYS A 176 -5.14 2.96 -5.64
C LYS A 176 -5.27 3.19 -4.14
N THR A 177 -6.37 2.70 -3.58
CA THR A 177 -6.68 2.62 -2.15
C THR A 177 -7.39 1.29 -1.86
N ASP A 178 -7.76 1.02 -0.60
CA ASP A 178 -8.45 -0.22 -0.19
C ASP A 178 -9.97 -0.22 -0.50
N ALA A 179 -10.40 0.74 -1.31
CA ALA A 179 -11.76 0.88 -1.85
C ALA A 179 -11.75 0.63 -3.36
N ASP A 180 -12.90 0.73 -4.01
CA ASP A 180 -13.01 0.55 -5.45
C ASP A 180 -12.51 1.73 -6.29
N MET A 181 -12.21 2.86 -5.64
CA MET A 181 -11.75 4.11 -6.25
C MET A 181 -10.33 4.04 -6.78
N LEU A 182 -10.12 4.63 -7.96
CA LEU A 182 -8.86 4.71 -8.68
C LEU A 182 -8.64 6.14 -9.18
N GLN A 183 -7.37 6.53 -9.36
CA GLN A 183 -7.03 7.84 -9.90
C GLN A 183 -5.88 7.74 -10.89
N LEU A 184 -6.08 8.27 -12.09
CA LEU A 184 -5.08 8.38 -13.15
C LEU A 184 -4.24 9.62 -12.93
N LEU A 185 -2.93 9.48 -12.94
CA LEU A 185 -1.97 10.56 -12.76
C LEU A 185 -1.02 10.66 -13.93
N ASP A 186 -0.68 11.90 -14.30
CA ASP A 186 0.43 12.18 -15.20
C ASP A 186 1.77 11.89 -14.50
N PRO A 187 2.65 11.07 -15.07
CA PRO A 187 3.90 10.63 -14.43
C PRO A 187 4.99 11.72 -14.37
N LEU A 188 4.87 12.82 -15.13
CA LEU A 188 5.86 13.89 -15.11
C LEU A 188 5.48 14.98 -14.10
N SER A 189 4.27 15.52 -14.25
CA SER A 189 3.70 16.60 -13.45
C SER A 189 2.98 16.13 -12.19
N LEU A 190 2.68 14.84 -12.08
CA LEU A 190 1.89 14.22 -11.01
C LEU A 190 0.44 14.72 -10.94
N GLU A 191 -0.06 15.34 -12.02
CA GLU A 191 -1.44 15.84 -12.12
C GLU A 191 -2.45 14.71 -12.09
N PRO A 192 -3.53 14.82 -11.30
CA PRO A 192 -4.72 14.00 -11.49
C PRO A 192 -5.40 14.31 -12.83
N LEU A 193 -5.53 13.31 -13.69
CA LEU A 193 -6.10 13.43 -15.03
C LEU A 193 -7.52 12.88 -15.13
N ALA A 194 -7.82 11.82 -14.38
CA ALA A 194 -9.13 11.22 -14.26
C ALA A 194 -9.26 10.47 -12.93
N SER A 195 -10.50 10.28 -12.48
CA SER A 195 -10.85 9.32 -11.44
C SER A 195 -11.79 8.27 -12.02
N ALA A 196 -11.75 7.06 -11.47
CA ALA A 196 -12.61 5.96 -11.89
C ALA A 196 -12.86 5.01 -10.71
N THR A 197 -13.72 4.01 -10.93
CA THR A 197 -13.80 2.85 -10.05
C THR A 197 -13.51 1.59 -10.83
N TYR A 198 -13.24 0.47 -10.15
CA TYR A 198 -13.20 -0.83 -10.82
C TYR A 198 -14.53 -1.13 -11.54
N LYS A 199 -15.67 -0.64 -11.03
CA LYS A 199 -16.97 -0.77 -11.70
C LYS A 199 -17.04 0.00 -13.02
N THR A 200 -16.34 1.13 -13.13
CA THR A 200 -16.19 1.87 -14.39
C THR A 200 -15.39 1.06 -15.42
N LEU A 201 -14.36 0.33 -14.97
CA LEU A 201 -13.57 -0.55 -15.85
C LEU A 201 -14.39 -1.76 -16.31
N ASP A 202 -15.16 -2.38 -15.41
CA ASP A 202 -16.14 -3.41 -15.73
C ASP A 202 -17.29 -3.43 -14.72
N SER A 203 -18.52 -3.34 -15.22
CA SER A 203 -19.72 -3.20 -14.38
C SER A 203 -19.96 -4.34 -13.40
N ARG A 204 -19.32 -5.50 -13.61
CA ARG A 204 -19.41 -6.66 -12.71
C ARG A 204 -18.51 -6.50 -11.47
N LEU A 205 -17.55 -5.59 -11.47
CA LEU A 205 -16.68 -5.27 -10.33
C LEU A 205 -17.36 -4.24 -9.40
N ASP A 206 -18.53 -4.61 -8.89
CA ASP A 206 -19.48 -3.73 -8.18
C ASP A 206 -19.34 -3.73 -6.65
N GLY A 207 -18.20 -4.21 -6.14
CA GLY A 207 -17.90 -4.21 -4.71
C GLY A 207 -17.23 -2.93 -4.24
N GLN A 208 -17.43 -2.58 -2.97
CA GLN A 208 -16.97 -1.33 -2.36
C GLN A 208 -15.52 -1.40 -1.86
N LEU A 209 -15.01 -2.59 -1.56
CA LEU A 209 -13.65 -2.79 -1.06
C LEU A 209 -12.80 -3.52 -2.10
N SER A 210 -11.53 -3.16 -2.19
CA SER A 210 -10.51 -3.85 -3.00
C SER A 210 -9.17 -3.81 -2.25
N ALA A 211 -8.14 -4.50 -2.73
CA ALA A 211 -6.80 -4.28 -2.18
C ALA A 211 -6.15 -3.06 -2.86
N ALA A 212 -5.48 -2.21 -2.07
CA ALA A 212 -4.53 -1.27 -2.63
C ALA A 212 -3.35 -2.00 -3.31
N HIS A 213 -2.91 -3.12 -2.73
CA HIS A 213 -1.84 -3.97 -3.30
C HIS A 213 -2.38 -4.99 -4.30
N SER A 214 -2.45 -4.56 -5.56
CA SER A 214 -2.63 -5.44 -6.72
C SER A 214 -1.38 -6.25 -7.04
N CYS A 215 -1.54 -7.39 -7.71
CA CYS A 215 -0.42 -8.13 -8.30
C CYS A 215 -0.40 -7.96 -9.83
N ARG A 216 0.79 -7.99 -10.45
CA ARG A 216 0.94 -8.00 -11.92
C ARG A 216 1.77 -9.20 -12.30
N ASP A 217 1.26 -10.02 -13.21
CA ASP A 217 2.04 -11.06 -13.83
C ASP A 217 2.91 -10.44 -14.92
N LYS A 218 4.23 -10.56 -14.78
CA LYS A 218 5.19 -9.96 -15.73
C LYS A 218 5.23 -10.68 -17.07
N GLU A 219 4.89 -11.97 -17.11
CA GLU A 219 4.96 -12.76 -18.34
C GLU A 219 3.74 -12.51 -19.22
N THR A 220 2.56 -12.40 -18.61
CA THR A 220 1.28 -12.23 -19.34
C THR A 220 0.81 -10.78 -19.40
N ASP A 221 1.44 -9.88 -18.64
CA ASP A 221 1.02 -8.51 -18.42
C ASP A 221 -0.39 -8.35 -17.81
N GLU A 222 -0.86 -9.40 -17.13
CA GLU A 222 -2.17 -9.42 -16.48
C GLU A 222 -2.11 -8.76 -15.10
N PHE A 223 -3.05 -7.87 -14.83
CA PHE A 223 -3.26 -7.24 -13.53
C PHE A 223 -4.28 -8.06 -12.73
N TYR A 224 -4.00 -8.37 -11.47
CA TYR A 224 -4.89 -9.11 -10.57
C TYR A 224 -5.29 -8.26 -9.36
N ASN A 225 -6.55 -8.38 -8.95
CA ASN A 225 -7.07 -7.85 -7.69
C ASN A 225 -8.39 -8.58 -7.31
N PHE A 226 -9.05 -8.12 -6.24
CA PHE A 226 -10.41 -8.53 -5.90
C PHE A 226 -11.34 -7.33 -5.74
N SER A 227 -12.64 -7.57 -5.93
CA SER A 227 -13.71 -6.65 -5.59
C SER A 227 -14.62 -7.33 -4.55
N CYS A 228 -14.73 -6.74 -3.37
CA CYS A 228 -15.56 -7.26 -2.28
C CYS A 228 -16.85 -6.45 -2.18
N LYS A 229 -17.95 -7.10 -2.58
CA LYS A 229 -19.28 -6.54 -2.45
C LYS A 229 -19.84 -6.82 -1.06
N LEU A 230 -20.06 -5.73 -0.33
CA LEU A 230 -20.78 -5.68 0.92
C LEU A 230 -22.27 -5.41 0.66
N GLY A 231 -23.13 -5.85 1.57
CA GLY A 231 -24.58 -5.76 1.43
C GLY A 231 -25.21 -6.93 0.66
N GLY A 232 -26.41 -7.35 1.10
CA GLY A 232 -27.06 -8.61 0.68
C GLY A 232 -27.03 -9.66 1.80
N ARG A 233 -27.50 -10.89 1.52
CA ARG A 233 -27.53 -11.96 2.53
C ARG A 233 -26.11 -12.44 2.94
N PHE A 234 -25.13 -12.32 2.04
CA PHE A 234 -23.72 -12.69 2.27
C PHE A 234 -22.80 -11.78 1.44
N PRO A 235 -21.60 -11.42 1.94
CA PRO A 235 -20.60 -10.69 1.16
C PRO A 235 -20.12 -11.54 -0.02
N THR A 236 -19.64 -10.89 -1.08
CA THR A 236 -19.09 -11.59 -2.26
C THR A 236 -17.76 -11.01 -2.66
N TYR A 237 -16.70 -11.80 -2.53
CA TYR A 237 -15.40 -11.49 -3.13
C TYR A 237 -15.38 -11.99 -4.57
N LYS A 238 -15.10 -11.10 -5.51
CA LYS A 238 -14.86 -11.39 -6.91
C LYS A 238 -13.38 -11.22 -7.16
N VAL A 239 -12.64 -12.31 -7.26
CA VAL A 239 -11.24 -12.27 -7.67
C VAL A 239 -11.22 -12.14 -9.19
N PHE A 240 -10.49 -11.16 -9.71
CA PHE A 240 -10.49 -10.84 -11.13
C PHE A 240 -9.08 -10.60 -11.66
N ARG A 241 -8.96 -10.67 -12.99
CA ARG A 241 -7.82 -10.13 -13.73
C ARG A 241 -8.27 -9.14 -14.79
N ILE A 242 -7.40 -8.20 -15.11
CA ILE A 242 -7.49 -7.32 -16.27
C ILE A 242 -6.35 -7.72 -17.20
N ASN A 243 -6.70 -8.21 -18.39
CA ASN A 243 -5.75 -8.59 -19.42
C ASN A 243 -5.06 -7.35 -20.00
N GLY A 244 -3.91 -7.51 -20.68
CA GLY A 244 -3.18 -6.38 -21.28
C GLY A 244 -3.99 -5.54 -22.29
N ASN A 245 -5.06 -6.11 -22.89
CA ASN A 245 -6.00 -5.40 -23.76
C ASN A 245 -7.16 -4.71 -23.01
N GLY A 246 -7.14 -4.72 -21.67
CA GLY A 246 -8.18 -4.15 -20.82
C GLY A 246 -9.40 -5.05 -20.56
N ALA A 247 -9.49 -6.24 -21.16
CA ALA A 247 -10.61 -7.15 -20.91
C ALA A 247 -10.56 -7.72 -19.49
N VAL A 248 -11.71 -7.76 -18.81
CA VAL A 248 -11.82 -8.23 -17.41
C VAL A 248 -12.37 -9.64 -17.34
N ASP A 249 -11.68 -10.52 -16.61
CA ASP A 249 -12.15 -11.86 -16.28
C ASP A 249 -12.36 -11.98 -14.76
N ILE A 250 -13.54 -12.41 -14.33
CA ILE A 250 -13.78 -12.81 -12.93
C ILE A 250 -13.40 -14.28 -12.79
N ILE A 251 -12.24 -14.54 -12.21
CA ILE A 251 -11.67 -15.89 -12.09
C ILE A 251 -12.23 -16.66 -10.88
N ALA A 252 -12.79 -16.00 -9.86
CA ALA A 252 -13.51 -16.67 -8.79
C ALA A 252 -14.55 -15.78 -8.10
N GLN A 253 -15.59 -16.41 -7.54
CA GLN A 253 -16.52 -15.77 -6.59
C GLN A 253 -16.53 -16.55 -5.28
N ILE A 254 -16.21 -15.87 -4.18
CA ILE A 254 -16.21 -16.44 -2.82
C ILE A 254 -17.33 -15.78 -2.02
N LYS A 255 -18.25 -16.58 -1.49
CA LYS A 255 -19.47 -16.12 -0.78
C LYS A 255 -19.60 -16.67 0.63
N ASP A 256 -18.70 -17.56 1.02
CA ASP A 256 -18.66 -18.20 2.34
C ASP A 256 -17.53 -17.65 3.23
N ALA A 257 -16.77 -16.65 2.75
CA ALA A 257 -15.81 -15.92 3.55
C ALA A 257 -16.52 -14.82 4.37
N PRO A 258 -16.08 -14.55 5.60
CA PRO A 258 -16.49 -13.34 6.31
C PRO A 258 -16.00 -12.09 5.55
N PRO A 259 -16.71 -10.96 5.63
CA PRO A 259 -16.21 -9.72 5.07
C PRO A 259 -15.12 -9.18 5.99
N SER A 260 -13.90 -9.06 5.48
CA SER A 260 -12.73 -8.54 6.18
C SER A 260 -12.16 -7.33 5.46
N TYR A 261 -11.58 -6.40 6.23
CA TYR A 261 -10.65 -5.40 5.69
C TYR A 261 -9.36 -6.10 5.24
N LEU A 262 -9.12 -6.13 3.92
CA LEU A 262 -7.97 -6.78 3.29
C LEU A 262 -7.20 -5.78 2.44
N HIS A 263 -6.00 -5.42 2.90
CA HIS A 263 -5.12 -4.45 2.24
C HIS A 263 -4.32 -5.04 1.05
N SER A 264 -4.07 -6.35 1.08
CA SER A 264 -3.30 -7.07 0.07
C SER A 264 -3.79 -8.51 -0.09
N PHE A 265 -3.24 -9.22 -1.08
CA PHE A 265 -3.44 -10.65 -1.29
C PHE A 265 -2.17 -11.26 -1.90
N ALA A 266 -2.03 -12.59 -1.86
CA ALA A 266 -0.85 -13.28 -2.39
C ALA A 266 -1.08 -13.78 -3.81
N MET A 267 0.00 -13.92 -4.57
CA MET A 267 -0.02 -14.54 -5.90
C MET A 267 1.26 -15.34 -6.12
N THR A 268 1.14 -16.52 -6.72
CA THR A 268 2.24 -17.34 -7.25
C THR A 268 2.19 -17.35 -8.78
N SER A 269 3.11 -18.07 -9.42
CA SER A 269 3.05 -18.29 -10.86
C SER A 269 1.72 -18.93 -11.30
N LYS A 270 1.13 -19.79 -10.48
CA LYS A 270 -0.08 -20.58 -10.82
C LYS A 270 -1.36 -20.10 -10.14
N TYR A 271 -1.26 -19.46 -8.98
CA TYR A 271 -2.43 -19.23 -8.13
C TYR A 271 -2.55 -17.80 -7.64
N VAL A 272 -3.79 -17.35 -7.45
CA VAL A 272 -4.11 -16.22 -6.58
C VAL A 272 -4.55 -16.78 -5.23
N ILE A 273 -4.05 -16.21 -4.13
CA ILE A 273 -4.39 -16.61 -2.78
C ILE A 273 -5.04 -15.44 -2.05
N LEU A 274 -6.34 -15.54 -1.82
CA LEU A 274 -7.06 -14.60 -0.99
C LEU A 274 -6.99 -15.06 0.47
N ALA A 275 -6.12 -14.41 1.24
CA ALA A 275 -5.97 -14.62 2.68
C ALA A 275 -6.99 -13.77 3.44
N ILE A 276 -7.99 -14.41 4.04
CA ILE A 276 -8.98 -13.77 4.91
C ILE A 276 -8.44 -13.78 6.33
N TRP A 277 -7.65 -12.75 6.68
CA TRP A 277 -7.23 -12.50 8.05
C TRP A 277 -8.32 -11.83 8.87
N GLN A 278 -8.16 -11.83 10.20
CA GLN A 278 -9.18 -11.33 11.09
C GLN A 278 -9.14 -9.80 11.19
N ALA A 279 -9.94 -9.16 10.35
CA ALA A 279 -10.38 -7.78 10.47
C ALA A 279 -11.84 -7.70 9.98
N HIS A 280 -12.68 -8.58 10.53
CA HIS A 280 -14.03 -8.82 10.04
C HIS A 280 -14.88 -7.57 10.24
N ILE A 281 -15.59 -7.12 9.21
CA ILE A 281 -16.51 -5.98 9.26
C ILE A 281 -17.84 -6.43 9.86
N ALA A 282 -18.22 -5.79 10.96
CA ALA A 282 -19.41 -6.13 11.73
C ALA A 282 -20.70 -5.97 10.92
N GLY A 283 -21.68 -6.85 11.19
CA GLY A 283 -23.00 -6.76 10.56
C GLY A 283 -22.98 -6.84 9.03
N TYR A 284 -21.99 -7.53 8.45
CA TYR A 284 -21.83 -7.71 7.00
C TYR A 284 -21.71 -6.40 6.20
N GLY A 285 -21.15 -5.36 6.82
CA GLY A 285 -20.96 -4.03 6.21
C GLY A 285 -21.93 -2.96 6.71
N LEU A 286 -22.99 -3.32 7.45
CA LEU A 286 -23.90 -2.33 8.04
C LEU A 286 -23.19 -1.42 9.06
N SER A 287 -22.15 -1.91 9.73
CA SER A 287 -21.37 -1.09 10.66
C SER A 287 -20.69 0.09 9.96
N ILE A 288 -20.27 -0.06 8.70
CA ILE A 288 -19.66 1.03 7.92
C ILE A 288 -20.64 2.18 7.71
N LEU A 289 -21.89 1.87 7.39
CA LEU A 289 -22.94 2.88 7.20
C LEU A 289 -23.32 3.60 8.52
N TYR A 290 -23.17 2.89 9.64
CA TYR A 290 -23.46 3.44 10.97
C TYR A 290 -22.32 4.29 11.53
N ASN A 291 -21.08 3.79 11.45
CA ASN A 291 -19.90 4.45 11.99
C ASN A 291 -19.33 5.51 11.04
N GLN A 292 -19.62 5.41 9.74
CA GLN A 292 -19.04 6.23 8.66
C GLN A 292 -17.51 6.14 8.55
N ASN A 293 -16.90 5.10 9.14
CA ASN A 293 -15.49 4.76 8.94
C ASN A 293 -15.23 3.25 9.04
N ILE A 294 -14.10 2.78 8.49
CA ILE A 294 -13.71 1.37 8.48
C ILE A 294 -13.21 0.89 9.85
N ALA A 295 -12.35 1.65 10.53
CA ALA A 295 -11.66 1.24 11.74
C ALA A 295 -12.63 0.87 12.88
N GLN A 296 -13.68 1.65 13.10
CA GLN A 296 -14.72 1.36 14.11
C GLN A 296 -15.71 0.29 13.66
N SER A 297 -15.70 -0.06 12.38
CA SER A 297 -16.60 -1.04 11.78
C SER A 297 -16.06 -2.47 11.85
N ILE A 298 -14.77 -2.63 12.20
CA ILE A 298 -14.13 -3.91 12.46
C ILE A 298 -14.61 -4.49 13.80
N GLU A 299 -14.95 -5.78 13.80
CA GLU A 299 -15.32 -6.52 15.00
C GLU A 299 -14.16 -6.60 16.00
N LYS A 300 -14.52 -6.72 17.29
CA LYS A 300 -13.53 -7.06 18.33
C LYS A 300 -12.83 -8.36 17.97
N TRP A 301 -11.54 -8.41 18.27
CA TRP A 301 -10.70 -9.59 18.06
C TRP A 301 -11.29 -10.84 18.76
N LYS A 302 -11.28 -11.97 18.06
CA LYS A 302 -11.80 -13.27 18.50
C LYS A 302 -10.70 -14.33 18.32
N PRO A 303 -9.97 -14.72 19.37
CA PRO A 303 -8.82 -15.63 19.25
C PRO A 303 -9.17 -17.04 18.75
N ASN A 304 -10.45 -17.43 18.79
CA ASN A 304 -10.93 -18.76 18.37
C ASN A 304 -11.58 -18.76 16.97
N VAL A 305 -11.45 -17.66 16.21
CA VAL A 305 -11.95 -17.57 14.84
C VAL A 305 -10.77 -17.60 13.88
N ASP A 306 -10.58 -18.73 13.22
CA ASP A 306 -9.47 -18.97 12.30
C ASP A 306 -9.43 -17.95 11.14
N SER A 307 -8.22 -17.63 10.68
CA SER A 307 -8.01 -16.99 9.38
C SER A 307 -8.04 -18.04 8.27
N LEU A 308 -8.46 -17.66 7.06
CA LEU A 308 -8.68 -18.58 5.95
C LEU A 308 -7.79 -18.23 4.75
N PHE A 309 -7.36 -19.23 4.00
CA PHE A 309 -6.73 -19.05 2.69
C PHE A 309 -7.59 -19.70 1.63
N TYR A 310 -8.00 -18.92 0.62
CA TYR A 310 -8.67 -19.42 -0.58
C TYR A 310 -7.66 -19.43 -1.72
N VAL A 311 -7.42 -20.60 -2.32
CA VAL A 311 -6.49 -20.75 -3.44
C VAL A 311 -7.29 -20.82 -4.73
N ILE A 312 -7.05 -19.87 -5.63
CA ILE A 312 -7.73 -19.70 -6.91
C ILE A 312 -6.76 -20.05 -8.05
N ASP A 313 -7.20 -20.91 -8.97
CA ASP A 313 -6.44 -21.22 -10.19
C ASP A 313 -6.46 -20.02 -11.15
N LYS A 314 -5.29 -19.46 -11.50
CA LYS A 314 -5.18 -18.30 -12.39
C LYS A 314 -5.65 -18.62 -13.82
N LYS A 315 -5.44 -19.85 -14.28
CA LYS A 315 -5.67 -20.27 -15.66
C LYS A 315 -7.12 -20.71 -15.87
N ASN A 316 -7.61 -21.59 -15.02
CA ASN A 316 -8.92 -22.21 -15.16
C ASN A 316 -10.00 -21.49 -14.35
N GLY A 317 -9.61 -20.63 -13.42
CA GLY A 317 -10.51 -20.04 -12.44
C GLY A 317 -11.00 -21.06 -11.40
N GLY A 318 -11.76 -20.55 -10.44
CA GLY A 318 -12.36 -21.31 -9.36
C GLY A 318 -11.45 -21.50 -8.15
N VAL A 319 -12.07 -21.66 -6.99
CA VAL A 319 -11.36 -21.99 -5.75
C VAL A 319 -11.06 -23.49 -5.75
N ILE A 320 -9.79 -23.85 -5.82
CA ILE A 320 -9.35 -25.26 -5.91
C ILE A 320 -8.96 -25.85 -4.55
N ALA A 321 -8.57 -24.99 -3.60
CA ALA A 321 -8.23 -25.40 -2.24
C ALA A 321 -8.60 -24.31 -1.23
N LYS A 322 -8.87 -24.75 0.02
CA LYS A 322 -9.07 -23.88 1.17
C LYS A 322 -8.22 -24.35 2.33
N TYR A 323 -7.68 -23.41 3.08
CA TYR A 323 -6.94 -23.67 4.30
C TYR A 323 -7.39 -22.75 5.43
N LYS A 324 -7.05 -23.12 6.66
CA LYS A 324 -7.29 -22.35 7.87
C LYS A 324 -6.05 -22.37 8.76
N THR A 325 -5.92 -21.34 9.58
CA THR A 325 -4.84 -21.18 10.56
C THR A 325 -5.34 -20.36 11.75
N PRO A 326 -4.75 -20.47 12.94
CA PRO A 326 -5.07 -19.56 14.04
C PRO A 326 -5.02 -18.09 13.60
N PRO A 327 -5.87 -17.22 14.17
CA PRO A 327 -6.05 -15.87 13.64
C PRO A 327 -4.77 -15.04 13.69
N PHE A 328 -4.60 -14.22 12.66
CA PHE A 328 -3.60 -13.17 12.58
C PHE A 328 -4.21 -11.95 11.90
N PHE A 329 -3.50 -10.82 11.96
CA PHE A 329 -3.79 -9.63 11.16
C PHE A 329 -2.60 -9.32 10.28
N CYS A 330 -2.81 -8.72 9.12
CA CYS A 330 -1.76 -8.39 8.16
C CYS A 330 -2.17 -7.17 7.34
N PHE A 331 -1.20 -6.33 6.96
CA PHE A 331 -1.33 -5.40 5.85
C PHE A 331 -0.64 -5.98 4.61
N HIS A 332 0.64 -6.34 4.74
CA HIS A 332 1.52 -6.64 3.62
C HIS A 332 1.95 -8.11 3.54
N GLN A 333 1.77 -8.68 2.36
CA GLN A 333 2.50 -9.85 1.90
C GLN A 333 3.96 -9.46 1.60
N ILE A 334 4.90 -10.35 1.90
CA ILE A 334 6.31 -10.21 1.49
C ILE A 334 6.46 -10.81 0.09
N ASN A 335 6.13 -12.09 -0.07
CA ASN A 335 6.04 -12.78 -1.35
C ASN A 335 5.26 -14.10 -1.21
N ALA A 336 4.87 -14.70 -2.32
CA ALA A 336 4.35 -16.07 -2.34
C ALA A 336 4.85 -16.80 -3.58
N TYR A 337 5.08 -18.11 -3.50
CA TYR A 337 5.54 -18.90 -4.64
C TYR A 337 5.11 -20.36 -4.55
N ASP A 338 5.09 -21.02 -5.70
CA ASP A 338 4.88 -22.46 -5.78
C ASP A 338 6.17 -23.19 -5.38
N ASP A 339 6.10 -24.15 -4.46
CA ASP A 339 7.26 -24.95 -4.08
C ASP A 339 7.75 -25.75 -5.31
N PRO A 340 9.03 -25.61 -5.74
CA PRO A 340 9.51 -26.26 -6.95
C PRO A 340 9.59 -27.79 -6.82
N GLY A 341 9.62 -28.33 -5.59
CA GLY A 341 9.75 -29.77 -5.33
C GLY A 341 8.45 -30.46 -4.89
N LYS A 342 7.38 -29.72 -4.60
CA LYS A 342 6.13 -30.25 -4.01
C LYS A 342 4.89 -29.57 -4.60
N ASP A 343 3.72 -30.22 -4.46
CA ASP A 343 2.40 -29.63 -4.74
C ASP A 343 1.97 -28.67 -3.62
N ASP A 344 2.85 -27.74 -3.23
CA ASP A 344 2.67 -26.84 -2.08
C ASP A 344 2.81 -25.38 -2.52
N ILE A 345 2.20 -24.47 -1.77
CA ILE A 345 2.42 -23.02 -1.88
C ILE A 345 3.12 -22.52 -0.62
N ILE A 346 4.12 -21.65 -0.80
CA ILE A 346 4.77 -20.89 0.28
C ILE A 346 4.27 -19.45 0.24
N ILE A 347 3.94 -18.91 1.42
CA ILE A 347 3.46 -17.53 1.57
C ILE A 347 4.20 -16.88 2.74
N ASP A 348 4.88 -15.78 2.47
CA ASP A 348 5.58 -14.99 3.48
C ASP A 348 4.83 -13.68 3.71
N MET A 349 4.50 -13.36 4.96
CA MET A 349 3.67 -12.20 5.34
C MET A 349 4.27 -11.44 6.52
N SER A 350 4.05 -10.13 6.56
CA SER A 350 4.23 -9.32 7.78
C SER A 350 2.98 -9.44 8.65
N VAL A 351 3.03 -10.26 9.70
CA VAL A 351 1.86 -10.55 10.54
C VAL A 351 1.91 -9.84 11.88
N TYR A 352 0.74 -9.40 12.32
CA TYR A 352 0.47 -8.90 13.66
C TYR A 352 -0.29 -9.96 14.44
N LYS A 353 -0.12 -9.90 15.77
CA LYS A 353 -0.88 -10.75 16.70
C LYS A 353 -2.38 -10.51 16.58
N ASP A 354 -2.78 -9.24 16.43
CA ASP A 354 -4.16 -8.80 16.28
C ASP A 354 -4.22 -7.48 15.49
N HIS A 355 -5.43 -6.96 15.27
CA HIS A 355 -5.66 -5.72 14.52
C HIS A 355 -5.48 -4.43 15.35
N SER A 356 -4.94 -4.50 16.58
CA SER A 356 -4.74 -3.32 17.44
C SER A 356 -3.80 -2.28 16.83
N VAL A 357 -2.92 -2.68 15.90
CA VAL A 357 -2.08 -1.77 15.12
C VAL A 357 -2.89 -0.67 14.44
N ILE A 358 -4.10 -0.95 13.96
CA ILE A 358 -4.99 0.06 13.35
C ILE A 358 -5.22 1.22 14.33
N ASN A 359 -5.45 0.92 15.60
CA ASN A 359 -5.65 1.93 16.62
C ASN A 359 -4.35 2.69 16.96
N SER A 360 -3.18 2.08 16.80
CA SER A 360 -1.87 2.75 16.99
C SER A 360 -1.52 3.72 15.86
N LEU A 361 -2.23 3.69 14.73
CA LEU A 361 -2.00 4.56 13.57
C LEU A 361 -2.87 5.83 13.54
N TYR A 362 -3.55 6.14 14.66
CA TYR A 362 -4.12 7.47 14.85
C TYR A 362 -3.02 8.52 15.06
N LEU A 363 -3.23 9.73 14.54
CA LEU A 363 -2.21 10.78 14.48
C LEU A 363 -1.85 11.33 15.87
N ASP A 364 -2.79 11.33 16.81
CA ASP A 364 -2.53 11.70 18.21
C ASP A 364 -1.43 10.82 18.83
N LYS A 365 -1.45 9.51 18.53
CA LYS A 365 -0.45 8.54 18.97
C LYS A 365 0.85 8.64 18.17
N LEU A 366 0.75 8.73 16.85
CA LEU A 366 1.94 8.82 15.98
C LEU A 366 2.74 10.10 16.20
N ARG A 367 2.10 11.20 16.61
CA ARG A 367 2.79 12.46 16.96
C ARG A 367 3.37 12.46 18.38
N THR A 368 3.03 11.46 19.21
CA THR A 368 3.43 11.36 20.63
C THR A 368 4.12 10.04 20.96
N LEU A 369 4.80 9.43 20.00
CA LEU A 369 5.51 8.16 20.19
C LEU A 369 6.51 8.24 21.35
N SER A 370 6.51 7.19 22.16
CA SER A 370 7.30 7.07 23.38
C SER A 370 7.51 5.60 23.75
N LEU A 371 8.27 5.35 24.82
CA LEU A 371 8.40 4.02 25.43
C LEU A 371 7.05 3.41 25.82
N GLU A 372 6.11 4.24 26.28
CA GLU A 372 4.77 3.81 26.73
C GLU A 372 3.79 3.65 25.56
N ASN A 373 4.10 4.24 24.40
CA ASN A 373 3.30 4.19 23.18
C ASN A 373 4.19 3.90 21.95
N PRO A 374 4.76 2.68 21.83
CA PRO A 374 5.55 2.32 20.68
C PRO A 374 4.66 1.96 19.49
N THR A 375 5.07 2.34 18.28
CA THR A 375 4.48 1.79 17.05
C THR A 375 4.76 0.28 16.95
N PRO A 376 3.74 -0.58 16.82
CA PRO A 376 3.95 -2.00 16.55
C PRO A 376 4.34 -2.20 15.07
N ILE A 377 5.33 -3.06 14.84
CA ILE A 377 5.73 -3.51 13.50
C ILE A 377 5.46 -5.02 13.39
N GLY A 378 4.96 -5.44 12.23
CA GLY A 378 4.64 -6.83 11.95
C GLY A 378 5.87 -7.73 11.93
N ARG A 379 5.66 -9.03 12.06
CA ARG A 379 6.71 -10.05 12.12
C ARG A 379 6.64 -10.92 10.87
N PRO A 380 7.79 -11.23 10.22
CA PRO A 380 7.81 -12.19 9.13
C PRO A 380 7.27 -13.55 9.59
N ARG A 381 6.27 -14.07 8.89
CA ARG A 381 5.74 -15.42 9.09
C ARG A 381 5.63 -16.13 7.74
N ARG A 382 6.17 -17.35 7.70
CA ARG A 382 6.04 -18.25 6.56
C ARG A 382 4.92 -19.26 6.79
N PHE A 383 3.99 -19.32 5.84
CA PHE A 383 2.97 -20.33 5.75
C PHE A 383 3.28 -21.31 4.62
N ARG A 384 2.99 -22.60 4.84
CA ARG A 384 2.97 -23.64 3.80
C ARG A 384 1.56 -24.18 3.64
N LEU A 385 1.06 -24.14 2.41
CA LEU A 385 -0.23 -24.72 2.01
C LEU A 385 0.03 -26.01 1.23
N ALA A 386 -0.05 -27.15 1.90
CA ALA A 386 0.37 -28.43 1.31
C ALA A 386 -0.70 -29.07 0.41
N SER A 387 -0.25 -29.82 -0.61
CA SER A 387 -1.11 -30.67 -1.46
C SER A 387 -2.27 -29.92 -2.12
N VAL A 388 -1.97 -28.83 -2.84
CA VAL A 388 -2.93 -27.90 -3.42
C VAL A 388 -3.86 -28.57 -4.43
N THR A 389 -3.31 -29.28 -5.43
CA THR A 389 -4.09 -29.87 -6.53
C THR A 389 -4.69 -31.23 -6.18
N THR A 390 -4.06 -31.95 -5.26
CA THR A 390 -4.44 -33.31 -4.85
C THR A 390 -5.57 -33.36 -3.82
N SER A 391 -6.21 -32.22 -3.51
CA SER A 391 -7.26 -32.13 -2.51
C SER A 391 -8.56 -32.86 -2.92
N PRO A 392 -9.03 -33.84 -2.14
CA PRO A 392 -10.25 -34.59 -2.46
C PRO A 392 -11.53 -33.73 -2.35
N SER A 393 -11.48 -32.60 -1.64
CA SER A 393 -12.66 -31.74 -1.43
C SER A 393 -12.79 -30.59 -2.44
N ARG A 394 -11.80 -30.39 -3.34
CA ARG A 394 -11.76 -29.28 -4.33
C ARG A 394 -12.22 -27.93 -3.74
N GLY A 395 -11.66 -27.55 -2.61
CA GLY A 395 -11.98 -26.29 -1.94
C GLY A 395 -13.31 -26.26 -1.17
N LYS A 396 -14.00 -27.39 -0.97
CA LYS A 396 -15.22 -27.41 -0.12
C LYS A 396 -14.94 -27.36 1.37
N THR A 397 -13.84 -27.96 1.81
CA THR A 397 -13.42 -28.00 3.22
C THR A 397 -12.05 -27.36 3.40
N ALA A 398 -11.89 -26.58 4.47
CA ALA A 398 -10.61 -25.99 4.83
C ALA A 398 -9.71 -27.01 5.54
N ARG A 399 -8.46 -27.12 5.10
CA ARG A 399 -7.38 -27.90 5.73
C ARG A 399 -6.50 -27.01 6.58
N ASP A 400 -5.66 -27.56 7.44
CA ASP A 400 -4.74 -26.73 8.20
C ASP A 400 -3.59 -26.22 7.32
N ALA A 401 -3.35 -24.91 7.35
CA ALA A 401 -2.12 -24.31 6.85
C ALA A 401 -1.03 -24.48 7.89
N GLN A 402 0.17 -24.84 7.46
CA GLN A 402 1.32 -24.99 8.35
C GLN A 402 2.01 -23.64 8.52
N VAL A 403 2.35 -23.28 9.75
CA VAL A 403 3.26 -22.16 10.04
C VAL A 403 4.65 -22.75 10.17
N GLU A 404 5.55 -22.45 9.23
CA GLU A 404 6.92 -22.96 9.27
C GLU A 404 7.75 -22.21 10.30
N PHE A 405 7.67 -20.87 10.31
CA PHE A 405 8.31 -20.03 11.32
C PHE A 405 7.57 -18.70 11.51
N THR A 406 7.88 -18.02 12.60
CA THR A 406 7.56 -16.59 12.80
C THR A 406 8.75 -15.94 13.48
N LEU A 407 9.46 -15.07 12.77
CA LEU A 407 10.67 -14.42 13.28
C LEU A 407 10.35 -13.52 14.48
N SER A 408 11.34 -13.22 15.30
CA SER A 408 11.16 -12.48 16.56
C SER A 408 10.87 -10.98 16.30
N PRO A 409 10.44 -10.22 17.32
CA PRO A 409 10.23 -8.78 17.17
C PRO A 409 11.46 -7.98 16.72
N SER A 410 12.69 -8.43 17.01
CA SER A 410 13.90 -7.76 16.52
C SER A 410 14.09 -7.88 15.01
N GLU A 411 13.56 -8.95 14.40
CA GLU A 411 13.49 -9.13 12.94
C GLU A 411 12.14 -8.65 12.36
N SER A 412 11.44 -7.76 13.07
CA SER A 412 10.19 -7.20 12.54
C SER A 412 10.39 -6.55 11.17
N ILE A 413 9.37 -6.61 10.33
CA ILE A 413 9.39 -6.02 9.00
C ILE A 413 8.03 -5.39 8.74
N GLU A 414 8.02 -4.21 8.14
CA GLU A 414 6.85 -3.65 7.48
C GLU A 414 7.24 -2.98 6.17
N LEU A 415 6.23 -2.66 5.36
CA LEU A 415 6.42 -2.12 4.01
C LEU A 415 7.47 -2.95 3.23
N PRO A 416 7.30 -4.29 3.16
CA PRO A 416 8.32 -5.17 2.61
C PRO A 416 8.43 -5.01 1.08
N THR A 417 9.65 -5.15 0.58
CA THR A 417 9.97 -5.27 -0.84
C THR A 417 10.97 -6.40 -1.06
N ILE A 418 11.06 -6.89 -2.29
CA ILE A 418 12.04 -7.89 -2.72
C ILE A 418 12.59 -7.48 -4.08
N ASN A 419 13.56 -8.23 -4.62
CA ASN A 419 13.93 -8.05 -6.02
C ASN A 419 12.71 -8.29 -6.92
N PRO A 420 12.28 -7.31 -7.74
CA PRO A 420 11.09 -7.46 -8.56
C PRO A 420 11.13 -8.67 -9.50
N SER A 421 12.31 -9.16 -9.88
CA SER A 421 12.48 -10.34 -10.74
C SER A 421 12.03 -11.64 -10.07
N ASN A 422 11.89 -11.63 -8.74
CA ASN A 422 11.49 -12.77 -7.91
C ASN A 422 10.05 -12.68 -7.38
N TYR A 423 9.28 -11.66 -7.78
CA TYR A 423 7.85 -11.64 -7.47
C TYR A 423 7.20 -12.92 -7.98
N HIS A 424 6.41 -13.58 -7.11
CA HIS A 424 5.67 -14.79 -7.41
C HIS A 424 6.53 -16.06 -7.61
N GLN A 425 7.84 -15.96 -7.33
CA GLN A 425 8.86 -17.00 -7.52
C GLN A 425 9.66 -17.25 -6.22
N PRO A 426 10.34 -18.40 -6.10
CA PRO A 426 11.28 -18.62 -5.01
C PRO A 426 12.32 -17.48 -4.91
N TYR A 427 12.62 -17.07 -3.68
CA TYR A 427 13.44 -15.91 -3.38
C TYR A 427 14.16 -16.10 -2.03
N ARG A 428 15.16 -15.27 -1.77
CA ARG A 428 15.97 -15.30 -0.55
C ARG A 428 15.94 -13.98 0.22
N TYR A 429 15.92 -12.83 -0.42
CA TYR A 429 16.09 -11.56 0.27
C TYR A 429 14.82 -10.71 0.28
N ALA A 430 14.48 -10.20 1.47
CA ALA A 430 13.44 -9.19 1.65
C ALA A 430 14.00 -7.96 2.36
N TYR A 431 13.47 -6.80 2.03
CA TYR A 431 13.84 -5.52 2.63
C TYR A 431 12.60 -4.84 3.17
N GLY A 432 12.68 -4.17 4.31
CA GLY A 432 11.53 -3.44 4.86
C GLY A 432 11.94 -2.51 5.98
N VAL A 433 11.00 -1.72 6.46
CA VAL A 433 11.22 -0.92 7.67
C VAL A 433 11.21 -1.83 8.91
N ASN A 434 12.07 -1.53 9.87
CA ASN A 434 12.26 -2.28 11.11
C ASN A 434 12.30 -1.32 12.29
N LYS A 435 12.00 -1.85 13.49
CA LYS A 435 12.14 -1.14 14.75
C LYS A 435 13.06 -1.89 15.69
N SER A 436 14.09 -1.21 16.19
CA SER A 436 15.05 -1.82 17.13
C SER A 436 14.48 -2.11 18.50
N PHE A 437 13.50 -1.31 18.93
CA PHE A 437 13.10 -1.21 20.34
C PHE A 437 14.29 -0.90 21.27
N SER A 438 15.33 -0.24 20.75
CA SER A 438 16.51 0.15 21.52
C SER A 438 16.23 1.41 22.34
N PRO A 439 16.74 1.50 23.58
CA PRO A 439 16.59 2.68 24.42
C PRO A 439 17.05 3.96 23.71
N GLY A 440 16.22 5.00 23.70
CA GLY A 440 16.48 6.30 23.07
C GLY A 440 15.99 6.46 21.62
N LEU A 441 15.43 5.42 20.99
CA LEU A 441 14.89 5.47 19.62
C LEU A 441 13.36 5.35 19.54
N GLU A 442 12.68 5.39 20.69
CA GLU A 442 11.26 5.05 20.83
C GLU A 442 10.33 6.08 20.20
N HIS A 443 10.84 7.30 19.98
CA HIS A 443 10.13 8.44 19.39
C HIS A 443 10.00 8.38 17.86
N THR A 444 10.48 7.31 17.23
CA THR A 444 10.41 7.09 15.77
C THR A 444 9.31 6.11 15.41
N PHE A 445 8.69 6.28 14.23
CA PHE A 445 7.75 5.30 13.68
C PHE A 445 8.46 3.97 13.39
N ALA A 446 9.56 4.05 12.64
CA ALA A 446 10.57 3.03 12.42
C ALA A 446 11.95 3.69 12.52
N ASP A 447 13.00 2.96 12.90
CA ASP A 447 14.35 3.51 13.11
C ASP A 447 15.40 2.90 12.15
N ARG A 448 15.05 1.81 11.46
CA ARG A 448 15.99 1.06 10.61
C ARG A 448 15.32 0.51 9.35
N ILE A 449 16.15 0.15 8.39
CA ILE A 449 15.80 -0.72 7.27
C ILE A 449 16.46 -2.07 7.54
N ILE A 450 15.70 -3.15 7.48
CA ILE A 450 16.19 -4.52 7.60
C ILE A 450 16.32 -5.15 6.21
N LYS A 451 17.36 -5.95 6.01
CA LYS A 451 17.47 -6.97 4.98
C LYS A 451 17.38 -8.34 5.65
N LEU A 452 16.33 -9.08 5.36
CA LEU A 452 16.14 -10.45 5.78
C LEU A 452 16.79 -11.43 4.80
N ASP A 453 17.31 -12.52 5.34
CA ASP A 453 17.74 -13.69 4.58
C ASP A 453 16.74 -14.80 4.89
N MET A 454 15.87 -15.10 3.94
CA MET A 454 14.72 -16.00 4.06
C MET A 454 15.08 -17.47 3.78
N GLN A 455 16.32 -17.73 3.34
CA GLN A 455 16.82 -19.10 3.18
C GLN A 455 17.22 -19.71 4.53
N ASP A 456 17.84 -18.90 5.39
CA ASP A 456 18.19 -19.25 6.78
C ASP A 456 17.56 -18.23 7.74
N ALA A 457 16.23 -18.17 7.70
CA ALA A 457 15.44 -17.12 8.34
C ALA A 457 15.67 -17.04 9.86
N GLU A 458 15.94 -18.15 10.53
CA GLU A 458 16.20 -18.20 11.98
C GLU A 458 17.70 -18.17 12.34
N GLY A 459 18.60 -18.24 11.35
CA GLY A 459 20.05 -18.32 11.56
C GLY A 459 20.75 -16.96 11.74
N GLY A 460 20.03 -15.85 11.63
CA GLY A 460 20.54 -14.51 11.98
C GLY A 460 21.40 -13.83 10.92
N GLY A 461 21.33 -14.27 9.65
CA GLY A 461 22.03 -13.64 8.51
C GLY A 461 21.50 -12.26 8.07
N HIS A 462 20.69 -11.61 8.90
CA HIS A 462 20.04 -10.34 8.60
C HIS A 462 21.00 -9.16 8.70
N LYS A 463 20.76 -8.13 7.88
CA LYS A 463 21.53 -6.89 7.91
C LYS A 463 20.60 -5.71 8.18
N PHE A 464 21.16 -4.63 8.70
CA PHE A 464 20.41 -3.45 9.09
C PHE A 464 21.15 -2.20 8.64
N TRP A 465 20.38 -1.19 8.24
CA TRP A 465 20.86 0.18 8.13
C TRP A 465 19.99 1.07 9.02
N GLY A 466 20.60 2.02 9.73
CA GLY A 466 19.87 3.06 10.43
C GLY A 466 20.79 4.04 11.15
N VAL A 467 20.26 5.22 11.38
CA VAL A 467 20.94 6.33 12.04
C VAL A 467 20.03 6.84 13.16
N PRO A 468 20.54 7.06 14.39
CA PRO A 468 19.72 7.57 15.48
C PRO A 468 18.96 8.86 15.13
N GLY A 469 17.66 8.88 15.41
CA GLY A 469 16.76 9.99 15.09
C GLY A 469 16.26 10.03 13.64
N TYR A 470 16.66 9.07 12.80
CA TYR A 470 16.15 8.95 11.45
C TYR A 470 14.91 8.04 11.41
N THR A 471 13.98 8.35 10.53
CA THR A 471 12.81 7.49 10.26
C THR A 471 12.73 7.18 8.77
N PRO A 472 13.07 5.96 8.34
CA PRO A 472 12.95 5.55 6.94
C PRO A 472 11.51 5.27 6.55
N SER A 473 11.16 5.59 5.31
CA SER A 473 9.95 5.10 4.64
C SER A 473 10.23 3.78 3.91
N GLU A 474 9.21 3.22 3.25
CA GLU A 474 9.32 1.97 2.48
C GLU A 474 10.60 1.94 1.62
N PRO A 475 11.47 0.92 1.81
CA PRO A 475 12.57 0.66 0.92
C PRO A 475 12.05 0.15 -0.44
N VAL A 476 12.64 0.62 -1.52
CA VAL A 476 12.36 0.17 -2.89
C VAL A 476 13.64 -0.41 -3.49
N PHE A 477 13.63 -1.71 -3.81
CA PHE A 477 14.76 -2.39 -4.44
C PHE A 477 14.84 -2.04 -5.92
N VAL A 478 16.04 -1.70 -6.39
CA VAL A 478 16.35 -1.44 -7.80
C VAL A 478 17.46 -2.39 -8.24
N PRO A 479 17.18 -3.35 -9.13
CA PRO A 479 18.19 -4.30 -9.61
C PRO A 479 19.24 -3.59 -10.45
N ARG A 480 20.50 -4.02 -10.30
CA ARG A 480 21.54 -3.69 -11.26
C ARG A 480 21.19 -4.35 -12.60
N PRO A 481 21.23 -3.63 -13.75
CA PRO A 481 20.80 -4.17 -15.05
C PRO A 481 21.44 -5.50 -15.46
N ASP A 482 22.72 -5.68 -15.15
CA ASP A 482 23.50 -6.88 -15.49
C ASP A 482 23.85 -7.73 -14.24
N GLY A 483 23.13 -7.50 -13.14
CA GLY A 483 23.40 -8.12 -11.86
C GLY A 483 23.26 -9.64 -11.89
N LYS A 484 24.03 -10.34 -11.05
CA LYS A 484 24.08 -11.82 -11.03
C LYS A 484 23.47 -12.44 -9.78
N ALA A 485 23.51 -11.73 -8.66
CA ALA A 485 22.89 -12.16 -7.41
C ALA A 485 21.51 -11.54 -7.25
N GLU A 486 20.65 -12.19 -6.48
CA GLU A 486 19.30 -11.70 -6.17
C GLU A 486 19.33 -10.32 -5.50
N ASP A 487 20.34 -10.05 -4.69
CA ASP A 487 20.55 -8.78 -3.98
C ASP A 487 21.52 -7.82 -4.70
N ASP A 488 21.87 -8.08 -5.97
CA ASP A 488 22.75 -7.21 -6.76
C ASP A 488 21.98 -5.99 -7.29
N GLY A 489 22.08 -4.89 -6.54
CA GLY A 489 21.34 -3.67 -6.81
C GLY A 489 21.48 -2.67 -5.68
N VAL A 490 20.54 -1.74 -5.62
CA VAL A 490 20.42 -0.77 -4.51
C VAL A 490 19.05 -0.80 -3.89
N VAL A 491 18.95 -0.30 -2.67
CA VAL A 491 17.69 0.02 -2.00
C VAL A 491 17.57 1.54 -1.86
N LEU A 492 16.45 2.07 -2.33
CA LEU A 492 16.09 3.48 -2.21
C LEU A 492 15.10 3.67 -1.07
N SER A 493 15.27 4.68 -0.22
CA SER A 493 14.26 5.05 0.78
C SER A 493 14.27 6.56 1.02
N VAL A 494 13.10 7.16 1.19
CA VAL A 494 13.02 8.55 1.69
C VAL A 494 13.06 8.48 3.21
N VAL A 495 13.98 9.21 3.81
CA VAL A 495 14.23 9.18 5.26
C VAL A 495 13.98 10.56 5.83
N LEU A 496 13.31 10.64 6.97
CA LEU A 496 13.17 11.85 7.76
C LEU A 496 14.32 11.93 8.77
N ASP A 497 15.09 13.02 8.74
CA ASP A 497 15.96 13.44 9.84
C ASP A 497 15.10 14.21 10.86
N GLY A 498 14.65 13.52 11.90
CA GLY A 498 13.85 14.12 12.97
C GLY A 498 14.60 15.14 13.82
N ASN A 499 15.93 15.22 13.71
CA ASN A 499 16.75 16.19 14.42
C ASN A 499 16.82 17.52 13.68
N GLN A 500 16.93 17.46 12.35
CA GLN A 500 17.04 18.64 11.49
C GLN A 500 15.71 19.10 10.89
N GLY A 501 14.66 18.28 10.95
CA GLY A 501 13.38 18.59 10.34
C GLY A 501 13.47 18.65 8.82
N LYS A 502 14.21 17.72 8.21
CA LYS A 502 14.42 17.62 6.76
C LYS A 502 14.41 16.16 6.34
N SER A 503 14.09 15.92 5.08
CA SER A 503 14.17 14.57 4.51
C SER A 503 15.32 14.44 3.52
N MET A 504 15.67 13.20 3.23
CA MET A 504 16.66 12.86 2.21
C MET A 504 16.25 11.57 1.50
N LEU A 505 16.59 11.44 0.22
CA LEU A 505 16.56 10.15 -0.47
C LEU A 505 17.89 9.46 -0.21
N ILE A 506 17.88 8.30 0.45
CA ILE A 506 19.08 7.48 0.64
C ILE A 506 19.17 6.40 -0.45
N ILE A 507 20.42 6.01 -0.75
CA ILE A 507 20.75 4.94 -1.69
C ILE A 507 21.69 3.99 -0.96
N LEU A 508 21.21 2.78 -0.68
CA LEU A 508 21.97 1.73 0.00
C LEU A 508 22.41 0.66 -1.01
N ASP A 509 23.62 0.15 -0.89
CA ASP A 509 23.98 -1.10 -1.55
C ASP A 509 23.15 -2.23 -0.94
N ALA A 510 22.42 -2.96 -1.78
CA ALA A 510 21.46 -3.94 -1.31
C ALA A 510 22.10 -5.23 -0.76
N GLN A 511 23.40 -5.45 -1.00
CA GLN A 511 24.13 -6.62 -0.50
C GLN A 511 24.62 -6.39 0.93
N ASN A 512 25.29 -5.28 1.18
CA ASN A 512 25.93 -4.98 2.46
C ASN A 512 25.14 -3.98 3.34
N MET A 513 24.10 -3.33 2.82
CA MET A 513 23.31 -2.28 3.49
C MET A 513 24.12 -1.03 3.86
N GLU A 514 25.26 -0.80 3.21
CA GLU A 514 26.06 0.42 3.35
C GLU A 514 25.49 1.52 2.45
N GLU A 515 25.56 2.76 2.93
CA GLU A 515 25.07 3.91 2.18
C GLU A 515 26.05 4.31 1.07
N CYS A 516 25.60 4.28 -0.18
CA CYS A 516 26.37 4.74 -1.33
C CYS A 516 26.31 6.27 -1.46
N ALA A 517 25.12 6.82 -1.31
CA ALA A 517 24.83 8.24 -1.49
C ALA A 517 23.51 8.64 -0.83
N ARG A 518 23.33 9.94 -0.68
CA ARG A 518 22.05 10.57 -0.32
C ARG A 518 21.82 11.84 -1.11
N ALA A 519 20.56 12.17 -1.35
CA ALA A 519 20.11 13.43 -1.94
C ALA A 519 19.26 14.21 -0.93
N GLU A 520 19.79 15.33 -0.46
CA GLU A 520 19.29 16.14 0.66
C GLU A 520 18.15 17.07 0.22
N MET A 521 17.02 17.03 0.94
CA MET A 521 15.89 17.94 0.73
C MET A 521 15.97 19.14 1.68
N LYS A 522 15.35 20.25 1.28
CA LYS A 522 15.23 21.46 2.12
C LYS A 522 14.03 21.43 3.05
N THR A 523 13.09 20.52 2.82
CA THR A 523 11.81 20.39 3.52
C THR A 523 11.66 18.97 4.06
N VAL A 524 10.70 18.80 4.97
CA VAL A 524 10.20 17.48 5.35
C VAL A 524 9.41 16.88 4.19
N SER A 525 9.70 15.63 3.87
CA SER A 525 8.75 14.75 3.19
C SER A 525 7.94 14.03 4.27
N PRO A 526 6.60 13.95 4.15
CA PRO A 526 5.82 13.16 5.09
C PRO A 526 6.25 11.69 5.08
N ILE A 527 5.92 10.99 6.16
CA ILE A 527 6.04 9.54 6.23
C ILE A 527 4.89 8.97 5.38
N ASN A 528 5.22 8.69 4.12
CA ASN A 528 4.30 8.18 3.10
C ASN A 528 4.22 6.64 3.12
N PHE A 529 3.27 6.09 2.35
CA PHE A 529 3.04 4.64 2.28
C PHE A 529 3.96 3.95 1.28
N HIS A 530 3.59 3.98 -0.01
CA HIS A 530 4.19 3.12 -1.03
C HIS A 530 4.81 3.89 -2.18
N GLY A 531 5.66 3.20 -2.93
CA GLY A 531 6.34 3.75 -4.08
C GLY A 531 6.70 2.70 -5.10
N VAL A 532 7.06 3.19 -6.27
CA VAL A 532 7.41 2.35 -7.40
C VAL A 532 8.59 2.98 -8.13
N TRP A 533 9.58 2.13 -8.45
CA TRP A 533 10.68 2.51 -9.31
C TRP A 533 10.31 2.26 -10.76
N SER A 534 10.52 3.28 -11.60
CA SER A 534 10.49 3.13 -13.06
C SER A 534 11.86 3.41 -13.63
N GLN A 535 12.46 2.41 -14.25
CA GLN A 535 13.64 2.62 -15.07
C GLN A 535 13.26 3.39 -16.34
N LYS A 536 14.11 4.31 -16.81
CA LYS A 536 13.91 4.93 -18.12
C LYS A 536 14.03 3.85 -19.20
N ARG A 537 13.08 3.79 -20.14
CA ARG A 537 13.22 2.98 -21.35
C ARG A 537 14.53 3.40 -22.03
N ARG A 538 15.44 2.45 -22.26
CA ARG A 538 16.56 2.70 -23.18
C ARG A 538 15.90 3.08 -24.50
N SER A 539 16.21 4.26 -25.03
CA SER A 539 15.88 4.56 -26.42
C SER A 539 16.45 3.41 -27.24
N SER A 540 15.61 2.61 -27.88
CA SER A 540 16.08 1.74 -28.94
C SER A 540 16.78 2.68 -29.92
N ALA A 541 18.09 2.55 -30.04
CA ALA A 541 18.80 3.15 -31.17
C ALA A 541 18.09 2.62 -32.42
N LEU A 542 17.44 3.53 -33.15
CA LEU A 542 16.91 3.28 -34.48
C LEU A 542 18.06 2.87 -35.42
#